data_AF-A0A6V8PQP3-F1
#
_entry.id   AF-A0A6V8PQP3-F1
#
_cell.length_a   1.000
_cell.length_b   1.000
_cell.length_c   1.000
_cell.angle_alpha   90.00
_cell.angle_beta   90.00
_cell.angle_gamma   90.00
#
_symmetry.space_group_name_H-M   'P 1'
#
loop_
_entity.id
_entity.type
_entity.pdbx_description
1 polymer ?
#
loop_
_entity_poly.entity_id
_entity_poly.type
_entity_poly.pdbx_seq_one_letter_code
_entity_poly.pdbx_strand_id
1 'polypeptide(L)'
;MNPKVSIIILNWNGWKDTIECLESLYQITYTNYDVIVVDNGSEDDSIEKIKGYCEGKIEVESKFFEYSGENKPIEIVEYTRTDGESKRAKES
;
A
#
# COMPACT_ATOMS: atom_id res chain seq x y z
N MET A 1 16.23 -10.79 -17.99
CA MET A 1 14.85 -10.29 -17.85
C MET A 1 14.48 -10.38 -16.40
N ASN A 2 14.02 -9.29 -15.79
CA ASN A 2 13.49 -9.31 -14.44
C ASN A 2 11.96 -9.44 -14.57
N PRO A 3 11.31 -10.51 -14.09
CA PRO A 3 9.87 -10.69 -14.23
C PRO A 3 9.11 -9.57 -13.52
N LYS A 4 8.03 -9.06 -14.10
CA LYS A 4 7.20 -8.11 -13.36
C LYS A 4 6.42 -8.86 -12.27
N VAL A 5 6.53 -8.41 -11.01
CA VAL A 5 5.86 -9.02 -9.85
C VAL A 5 4.76 -8.09 -9.36
N SER A 6 3.57 -8.62 -9.09
CA SER A 6 2.50 -7.87 -8.44
C SER A 6 2.26 -8.44 -7.04
N ILE A 7 2.40 -7.60 -6.03
CA ILE A 7 2.20 -7.96 -4.62
C ILE A 7 0.84 -7.41 -4.21
N ILE A 8 -0.07 -8.29 -3.80
CA ILE A 8 -1.41 -7.90 -3.37
C ILE A 8 -1.51 -8.12 -1.85
N ILE A 9 -1.82 -7.05 -1.13
CA ILE A 9 -1.97 -7.05 0.33
C ILE A 9 -3.44 -6.79 0.64
N LEU A 10 -4.06 -7.69 1.39
CA LEU A 10 -5.42 -7.50 1.90
C LEU A 10 -5.35 -6.82 3.26
N ASN A 11 -6.05 -5.69 3.41
CA ASN A 11 -6.22 -5.00 4.69
C ASN A 11 -7.67 -5.14 5.19
N TRP A 12 -7.83 -5.42 6.47
CA TRP A 12 -9.12 -5.35 7.17
C TRP A 12 -8.90 -5.04 8.65
N ASN A 13 -9.17 -3.80 9.07
CA ASN A 13 -8.96 -3.30 10.44
C ASN A 13 -7.54 -3.58 11.01
N GLY A 14 -6.54 -3.64 10.12
CA GLY A 14 -5.20 -4.16 10.39
C GLY A 14 -4.10 -3.24 9.86
N TRP A 15 -4.33 -1.92 9.86
CA TRP A 15 -3.43 -0.97 9.21
C TRP A 15 -2.01 -1.00 9.77
N LYS A 16 -1.82 -1.33 11.06
CA LYS A 16 -0.49 -1.43 11.69
C LYS A 16 0.37 -2.51 11.03
N ASP A 17 -0.21 -3.70 10.86
CA ASP A 17 0.47 -4.82 10.18
C ASP A 17 0.70 -4.48 8.70
N THR A 18 -0.26 -3.80 8.07
CA THR A 18 -0.14 -3.36 6.68
C THR A 18 1.02 -2.38 6.49
N ILE A 19 1.15 -1.35 7.33
CA ILE A 19 2.25 -0.38 7.20
C ILE A 19 3.61 -0.99 7.55
N GLU A 20 3.67 -1.93 8.50
CA GLU A 20 4.90 -2.68 8.80
C GLU A 20 5.32 -3.56 7.59
N CYS A 21 4.35 -4.21 6.95
CA CYS A 21 4.58 -4.99 5.74
C CYS A 21 5.07 -4.11 4.59
N LEU A 22 4.44 -2.95 4.36
CA LEU A 22 4.85 -2.00 3.34
C LEU A 22 6.27 -1.49 3.59
N GLU A 23 6.62 -1.15 4.82
CA GLU A 23 7.96 -0.67 5.17
C GLU A 23 9.03 -1.71 4.85
N SER A 24 8.80 -2.96 5.24
CA SER A 24 9.67 -4.08 4.85
C SER A 24 9.78 -4.23 3.33
N LEU A 25 8.65 -4.15 2.61
CA LEU A 25 8.61 -4.31 1.16
C LEU A 25 9.35 -3.20 0.41
N TYR A 26 9.31 -1.95 0.88
CA TYR A 26 10.02 -0.84 0.22
C TYR A 26 11.52 -0.78 0.55
N GLN A 27 12.01 -1.66 1.42
CA GLN A 27 13.45 -1.81 1.71
C GLN A 27 14.11 -2.97 0.93
N ILE A 28 13.35 -3.74 0.13
CA ILE A 28 13.91 -4.84 -0.66
C ILE A 28 14.71 -4.34 -1.88
N THR A 29 15.64 -5.16 -2.37
CA THR A 29 16.50 -4.80 -3.51
C THR A 29 15.90 -5.12 -4.88
N TYR A 30 14.77 -5.84 -4.93
CA TYR A 30 14.09 -6.16 -6.17
C TYR A 30 13.25 -4.97 -6.65
N THR A 31 13.45 -4.48 -7.87
CA THR A 31 12.84 -3.21 -8.30
C THR A 31 11.64 -3.34 -9.25
N ASN A 32 11.44 -4.50 -9.87
CA ASN A 32 10.39 -4.67 -10.89
C ASN A 32 9.09 -5.21 -10.30
N TYR A 33 8.52 -4.48 -9.33
CA TYR A 33 7.28 -4.87 -8.67
C TYR A 33 6.30 -3.71 -8.50
N ASP A 34 5.01 -4.04 -8.44
CA ASP A 34 3.95 -3.15 -8.01
C ASP A 34 3.33 -3.69 -6.70
N VAL A 35 2.88 -2.79 -5.83
CA VAL A 35 2.14 -3.15 -4.61
C VAL A 35 0.71 -2.64 -4.73
N ILE A 36 -0.26 -3.52 -4.45
CA ILE A 36 -1.69 -3.21 -4.46
C ILE A 36 -2.22 -3.53 -3.07
N VAL A 37 -2.70 -2.52 -2.36
CA VAL A 37 -3.41 -2.69 -1.09
C VAL A 37 -4.91 -2.71 -1.38
N VAL A 38 -5.59 -3.76 -0.96
CA VAL A 38 -7.03 -3.94 -1.11
C VAL A 38 -7.65 -3.86 0.28
N ASP A 39 -8.43 -2.80 0.52
CA ASP A 39 -9.24 -2.71 1.73
C ASP A 39 -10.53 -3.53 1.58
N ASN A 40 -10.77 -4.44 2.53
CA ASN A 40 -11.92 -5.34 2.52
C ASN A 40 -13.08 -4.84 3.38
N GLY A 41 -13.32 -3.52 3.39
CA GLY A 41 -14.38 -2.92 4.19
C GLY A 41 -13.96 -2.75 5.64
N SER A 42 -12.79 -2.18 5.86
CA SER A 42 -12.40 -1.73 7.20
C SER A 42 -13.40 -0.69 7.71
N GLU A 43 -13.68 -0.74 9.01
CA GLU A 43 -14.58 0.19 9.71
C GLU A 43 -13.80 1.16 10.61
N ASP A 44 -12.48 1.05 10.64
CA ASP A 44 -11.56 1.94 11.34
C ASP A 44 -10.86 2.92 10.37
N ASP A 45 -9.93 3.73 10.91
CA ASP A 45 -9.15 4.71 10.16
C ASP A 45 -8.07 4.07 9.25
N SER A 46 -8.23 2.81 8.82
CA SER A 46 -7.17 2.07 8.13
C SER A 46 -6.65 2.79 6.90
N ILE A 47 -7.55 3.30 6.06
CA ILE A 47 -7.18 3.95 4.80
C ILE A 47 -6.39 5.24 5.09
N GLU A 48 -6.87 6.05 6.03
CA GLU A 48 -6.22 7.29 6.45
C GLU A 48 -4.83 7.02 7.04
N LYS A 49 -4.69 5.96 7.85
CA LYS A 49 -3.41 5.58 8.46
C LYS A 49 -2.43 5.07 7.42
N ILE A 50 -2.86 4.22 6.48
CA ILE A 50 -2.00 3.74 5.39
C ILE A 50 -1.54 4.91 4.51
N LYS A 51 -2.43 5.84 4.17
CA LYS A 51 -2.05 7.07 3.45
C LYS A 51 -1.07 7.93 4.24
N GLY A 52 -1.31 8.12 5.54
CA GLY A 52 -0.40 8.85 6.43
C GLY A 52 1.00 8.24 6.48
N TYR A 53 1.10 6.91 6.49
CA TYR A 53 2.38 6.21 6.34
C TYR A 53 3.03 6.45 4.97
N CYS A 54 2.27 6.38 3.87
CA CYS A 54 2.78 6.67 2.53
C CYS A 54 3.30 8.11 2.41
N GLU A 55 2.68 9.06 3.09
CA GLU A 55 3.11 10.47 3.18
C GLU A 55 4.32 10.69 4.11
N GLY A 56 4.77 9.67 4.83
CA GLY A 56 5.85 9.76 5.82
C GLY A 56 5.44 10.43 7.14
N LYS A 57 4.13 10.53 7.43
CA LYS A 57 3.59 11.11 8.68
C LYS A 57 3.52 10.09 9.82
N ILE A 58 3.66 8.81 9.52
CA ILE A 58 3.61 7.71 10.49
C ILE A 58 4.89 6.91 10.35
N GLU A 59 5.70 6.90 11.41
CA GLU A 59 6.86 6.04 11.54
C GLU A 59 6.43 4.65 12.01
N VAL A 60 7.13 3.63 11.52
CA VAL A 60 6.86 2.23 11.85
C VAL A 60 7.93 1.73 12.80
N GLU A 61 7.52 1.21 13.95
CA GLU A 61 8.42 0.48 14.85
C GLU A 61 8.37 -1.01 14.51
N SER A 62 9.52 -1.62 14.24
CA SER A 62 9.66 -3.05 14.03
C SER A 62 10.91 -3.60 14.71
N LYS A 63 10.92 -4.91 14.98
CA LYS A 63 12.11 -5.63 15.46
C LYS A 63 13.00 -6.13 14.32
N PHE A 64 12.55 -6.00 13.07
CA PHE A 64 13.20 -6.60 11.91
C PHE A 64 13.99 -5.59 11.06
N PHE A 65 13.64 -4.31 11.15
CA PHE A 65 14.24 -3.23 10.37
C PHE A 65 14.09 -1.91 11.12
N GLU A 66 14.90 -0.93 10.73
CA GLU A 66 14.74 0.47 11.12
C GLU A 66 13.88 1.19 10.08
N TYR A 67 13.05 2.13 10.53
CA TYR A 67 12.22 2.94 9.63
C TYR A 67 13.09 3.79 8.70
N SER A 68 12.72 3.86 7.42
CA SER A 68 13.37 4.72 6.43
C SER A 68 12.41 5.78 5.89
N GLY A 69 12.76 7.06 6.11
CA GLY A 69 12.07 8.19 5.48
C GLY A 69 12.51 8.48 4.04
N GLU A 70 13.53 7.79 3.52
CA GLU A 70 14.14 8.12 2.22
C GLU A 70 13.23 7.78 1.03
N ASN A 71 12.34 6.81 1.19
CA ASN A 71 11.39 6.37 0.16
C ASN A 71 10.05 7.13 0.21
N LYS A 72 9.96 8.18 1.04
CA LYS A 72 8.75 8.97 1.26
C LYS A 72 8.81 10.32 0.51
N PRO A 73 7.69 10.82 -0.02
CA PRO A 73 6.38 10.17 -0.07
C PRO A 73 6.31 9.05 -1.11
N ILE A 74 5.55 8.01 -0.82
CA ILE A 74 5.23 6.95 -1.79
C ILE A 74 4.13 7.46 -2.71
N GLU A 75 4.36 7.38 -4.03
CA GLU A 75 3.31 7.67 -5.02
C GLU A 75 2.19 6.62 -4.93
N ILE A 76 0.97 7.07 -4.66
CA ILE A 76 -0.20 6.22 -4.57
C ILE A 76 -1.24 6.61 -5.63
N VAL A 77 -1.93 5.60 -6.15
CA VAL A 77 -3.13 5.78 -6.96
C VAL A 77 -4.28 5.06 -6.25
N GLU A 78 -5.32 5.79 -5.90
CA GLU A 78 -6.49 5.26 -5.24
C GLU A 78 -7.58 4.94 -6.26
N TYR A 79 -8.20 3.77 -6.11
CA TYR A 79 -9.35 3.35 -6.89
C TYR A 79 -10.50 3.04 -5.95
N THR A 80 -11.59 3.78 -6.10
CA THR A 80 -12.83 3.50 -5.38
C THR A 80 -13.77 2.66 -6.24
N ARG A 81 -14.79 2.06 -5.62
CA ARG A 81 -15.80 1.27 -6.36
C ARG A 81 -16.46 2.06 -7.49
N THR A 82 -16.67 3.36 -7.29
CA THR A 82 -17.24 4.27 -8.30
C THR A 82 -16.30 4.47 -9.51
N ASP A 83 -14.99 4.38 -9.33
CA ASP A 83 -14.01 4.50 -10.43
C ASP A 83 -13.95 3.23 -11.29
N GLY A 84 -14.17 2.07 -10.67
CA GLY A 84 -14.22 0.77 -11.37
C GLY A 84 -15.45 0.60 -12.26
N GLU A 85 -16.59 1.16 -11.84
CA GLU A 85 -17.85 1.11 -12.61
C GLU A 85 -17.82 1.99 -13.87
N SER A 86 -17.18 3.16 -13.79
CA SER A 86 -17.05 4.10 -14.92
C SER A 86 -16.20 3.55 -16.08
N LYS A 87 -15.22 2.67 -15.79
CA LYS A 87 -14.41 2.00 -16.82
C LYS A 87 -15.16 0.83 -17.48
N ARG A 88 -15.93 0.05 -16.72
CA ARG A 88 -16.75 -1.05 -17.26
C ARG A 88 -17.85 -0.56 -18.21
N ALA A 89 -18.45 0.60 -17.94
CA ALA A 89 -19.51 1.17 -18.77
C ALA A 89 -19.04 1.71 -20.13
N LYS A 90 -17.72 1.90 -20.36
CA LYS A 90 -17.16 2.38 -21.63
C LYS A 90 -16.60 1.27 -22.53
N GLU A 91 -16.59 0.03 -22.05
CA GLU A 91 -16.13 -1.15 -22.79
C GLU A 91 -17.30 -2.09 -23.17
N SER A 92 -18.56 -1.64 -23.00
CA SER A 92 -19.79 -2.36 -23.38
C SER A 92 -20.51 -1.70 -24.55
#